data_AF-A0A929Y184-F1
#
_entry.id   AF-A0A929Y184-F1
#
_cell.length_a   1.000
_cell.length_b   1.000
_cell.length_c   1.000
_cell.angle_alpha   90.00
_cell.angle_beta   90.00
_cell.angle_gamma   90.00
#
_symmetry.space_group_name_H-M   'P 1'
#
loop_
_entity.id
_entity.type
_entity.pdbx_description
1 polymer ?
#
loop_
_entity_poly.entity_id
_entity_poly.type
_entity_poly.pdbx_seq_one_letter_code
_entity_poly.pdbx_strand_id
1 'polypeptide(L)'
;NAAESIGINISKYKVSAFVIAAGFAGIAGALYAHNVGIIKPNIFDYNKSIEILVFVVLGGMGNIPGSIISAIILTLLPEFLRGADNLRMLLYAIVLIVMMIFNNSKFKSSLSLNKTFRKLGKEE
;
A
#
# COMPACT_ATOMS: atom_id res chain seq x y z
N ASN A 1 -0.99 7.48 22.39
CA ASN A 1 -0.32 7.94 23.63
C ASN A 1 -0.98 7.45 24.91
N ALA A 2 -2.20 6.89 24.88
CA ALA A 2 -2.79 6.22 26.05
C ALA A 2 -1.96 5.04 26.58
N ALA A 3 -1.25 4.31 25.70
CA ALA A 3 -0.38 3.18 26.09
C ALA A 3 0.87 3.62 26.89
N GLU A 4 1.35 4.86 26.72
CA GLU A 4 2.51 5.36 27.45
C GLU A 4 2.14 5.61 28.92
N SER A 5 0.91 6.09 29.13
CA SER A 5 0.33 6.37 30.43
C SER A 5 0.04 5.12 31.27
N ILE A 6 0.04 3.93 30.67
CA ILE A 6 -0.05 2.62 31.34
C ILE A 6 1.32 1.92 31.46
N GLY A 7 2.42 2.64 31.21
CA GLY A 7 3.78 2.12 31.39
C GLY A 7 4.32 1.28 30.23
N ILE A 8 3.61 1.22 29.08
CA ILE A 8 4.06 0.48 27.91
C ILE A 8 5.00 1.36 27.09
N ASN A 9 6.23 0.89 26.87
CA ASN A 9 7.23 1.60 26.07
C ASN A 9 6.90 1.51 24.57
N ILE A 10 6.10 2.47 24.08
CA ILE A 10 5.67 2.55 22.67
C ILE A 10 6.85 2.69 21.72
N SER A 11 7.92 3.39 22.13
CA SER A 11 9.11 3.60 21.31
C SER A 11 9.78 2.28 20.94
N LYS A 12 9.91 1.33 21.89
CA LYS A 12 10.45 0.00 21.61
C LYS A 12 9.62 -0.74 20.57
N TYR A 13 8.29 -0.75 20.71
CA TYR A 13 7.40 -1.42 19.75
C TYR A 13 7.44 -0.80 18.35
N LYS A 14 7.49 0.53 18.25
CA LYS A 14 7.62 1.23 16.96
C LYS A 14 8.95 0.90 16.28
N VAL A 15 10.06 0.91 17.04
CA VAL A 15 11.39 0.60 16.52
C VAL A 15 11.46 -0.86 16.09
N SER A 16 10.96 -1.82 16.88
CA SER A 16 10.92 -3.23 16.49
C SER A 16 10.10 -3.46 15.22
N ALA A 17 8.92 -2.84 15.10
CA ALA A 17 8.12 -2.92 13.88
C ALA A 17 8.84 -2.32 12.66
N PHE A 18 9.55 -1.19 12.84
CA PHE A 18 10.35 -0.57 11.79
C PHE A 18 11.52 -1.45 11.35
N VAL A 19 12.25 -2.05 12.30
CA VAL A 19 13.39 -2.94 12.01
C VAL A 19 12.94 -4.17 11.23
N ILE A 20 11.81 -4.78 11.63
CA ILE A 20 11.24 -5.92 10.90
C ILE A 20 10.87 -5.51 9.47
N ALA A 21 10.18 -4.38 9.28
CA ALA A 21 9.83 -3.87 7.96
C ALA A 21 11.06 -3.56 7.09
N ALA A 22 12.08 -2.91 7.67
CA ALA A 22 13.33 -2.60 7.00
C ALA A 22 14.10 -3.87 6.59
N GLY A 23 14.06 -4.92 7.42
CA GLY A 23 14.64 -6.23 7.08
C GLY A 23 14.01 -6.84 5.82
N PHE A 24 12.68 -6.87 5.75
CA PHE A 24 11.97 -7.35 4.55
C PHE A 24 12.25 -6.49 3.32
N ALA A 25 12.27 -5.16 3.46
CA ALA A 25 12.61 -4.25 2.37
C ALA A 25 14.04 -4.48 1.83
N GLY A 26 15.01 -4.72 2.73
CA GLY A 26 16.39 -5.02 2.36
C GLY A 26 16.53 -6.35 1.59
N ILE A 27 15.87 -7.41 2.06
CA ILE A 27 15.85 -8.71 1.36
C ILE A 27 15.23 -8.58 -0.03
N ALA A 28 14.10 -7.87 -0.15
CA ALA A 28 13.45 -7.62 -1.43
C ALA A 28 14.35 -6.84 -2.39
N GLY A 29 15.06 -5.81 -1.90
CA GLY A 29 15.99 -5.02 -2.69
C GLY A 29 17.20 -5.82 -3.18
N ALA A 30 17.78 -6.67 -2.33
CA ALA A 30 18.89 -7.55 -2.69
C ALA A 30 18.48 -8.55 -3.78
N LEU A 31 17.29 -9.17 -3.65
CA LEU A 31 16.75 -10.09 -4.64
C LEU A 31 16.45 -9.37 -5.98
N TYR A 32 15.90 -8.17 -5.93
CA TYR A 32 15.64 -7.34 -7.11
C TYR A 32 16.94 -6.99 -7.85
N ALA A 33 17.98 -6.58 -7.12
CA ALA A 33 19.28 -6.26 -7.71
C ALA A 33 19.92 -7.48 -8.39
N HIS A 34 19.77 -8.66 -7.79
CA HIS A 34 20.22 -9.90 -8.39
C HIS A 34 19.45 -10.26 -9.67
N ASN A 35 18.13 -10.04 -9.70
CA ASN A 35 17.29 -10.36 -10.86
C ASN A 35 17.54 -9.44 -12.07
N VAL A 36 17.75 -8.14 -11.83
CA VAL A 36 17.96 -7.14 -12.90
C VAL A 36 19.40 -7.15 -13.45
N GLY A 37 20.37 -7.67 -12.68
CA GLY A 37 21.77 -7.86 -13.09
C GLY A 37 22.59 -6.57 -13.20
N ILE A 38 21.98 -5.43 -13.54
CA ILE A 38 22.63 -4.11 -13.58
C ILE A 38 21.69 -3.05 -12.99
N ILE A 39 22.05 -2.52 -11.82
CA ILE A 39 21.34 -1.40 -11.22
C ILE A 39 21.78 -0.10 -11.90
N LYS A 40 20.86 0.51 -12.66
CA LYS A 40 21.03 1.87 -13.19
C LYS A 40 20.24 2.86 -12.33
N PRO A 41 20.75 4.09 -12.11
CA PRO A 41 20.04 5.10 -11.32
C PRO A 41 18.67 5.46 -11.91
N ASN A 42 18.49 5.29 -13.23
CA ASN A 42 17.22 5.56 -13.91
C ASN A 42 16.06 4.61 -13.51
N ILE A 43 16.37 3.47 -12.86
CA ILE A 43 15.35 2.49 -12.44
C ILE A 43 14.76 2.88 -11.06
N PHE A 44 15.53 3.62 -10.26
CA PHE A 44 15.17 4.13 -8.94
C PHE A 44 14.91 5.63 -8.97
N ASP A 45 14.15 6.08 -9.96
CA ASP A 45 13.74 7.48 -10.07
C ASP A 45 12.51 7.79 -9.19
N TYR A 46 12.12 9.05 -9.08
CA TYR A 46 10.95 9.52 -8.32
C TYR A 46 9.68 8.74 -8.65
N ASN A 47 9.53 8.34 -9.93
CA ASN A 47 8.42 7.51 -10.39
C ASN A 47 8.30 6.20 -9.61
N LYS A 48 9.43 5.56 -9.26
CA LYS A 48 9.44 4.30 -8.49
C LYS A 48 9.02 4.51 -7.04
N SER A 49 9.42 5.62 -6.43
CA SER A 49 9.00 5.99 -5.08
C SER A 49 7.50 6.25 -5.00
N ILE A 50 6.94 6.94 -6.00
CA ILE A 50 5.50 7.21 -6.09
C ILE A 50 4.73 5.89 -6.31
N GLU A 51 5.22 5.00 -7.16
CA GLU A 51 4.62 3.68 -7.41
C GLU A 51 4.49 2.85 -6.11
N ILE A 52 5.57 2.76 -5.32
CA ILE A 52 5.56 2.05 -4.03
C ILE A 52 4.58 2.71 -3.04
N LEU A 53 4.55 4.04 -2.98
CA LEU A 53 3.60 4.78 -2.13
C LEU A 53 2.15 4.48 -2.52
N VAL A 54 1.85 4.46 -3.82
CA VAL A 54 0.52 4.16 -4.34
C VAL A 54 0.05 2.77 -3.89
N PHE A 55 0.90 1.74 -3.94
CA PHE A 55 0.54 0.40 -3.48
C PHE A 55 0.07 0.38 -2.01
N VAL A 56 0.75 1.14 -1.14
CA VAL A 56 0.44 1.19 0.29
C VAL A 56 -0.80 2.03 0.57
N VAL A 57 -0.92 3.19 -0.08
CA VAL A 57 -2.05 4.13 0.11
C VAL A 57 -3.36 3.53 -0.37
N LEU A 58 -3.34 2.77 -1.48
CA LEU A 58 -4.51 2.08 -2.02
C LEU A 58 -4.97 0.93 -1.13
N GLY A 59 -4.05 0.15 -0.56
CA GLY A 59 -4.37 -0.90 0.42
C GLY A 59 -4.99 -0.38 1.73
N GLY A 60 -4.81 0.91 2.01
CA GLY A 60 -5.32 1.62 3.17
C GLY A 60 -4.25 1.83 4.25
N MET A 61 -4.10 3.09 4.71
CA MET A 61 -3.19 3.46 5.80
C MET A 61 -3.59 2.74 7.10
N GLY A 62 -2.89 1.65 7.43
CA GLY A 62 -3.13 0.83 8.63
C GLY A 62 -3.73 -0.56 8.37
N ASN A 63 -3.97 -0.97 7.12
CA ASN A 63 -4.47 -2.31 6.79
C ASN A 63 -3.45 -3.13 5.99
N ILE A 64 -2.55 -3.82 6.72
CA ILE A 64 -1.47 -4.66 6.15
C ILE A 64 -1.97 -5.63 5.06
N PRO A 65 -3.04 -6.44 5.25
CA PRO A 65 -3.47 -7.38 4.21
C PRO A 65 -4.01 -6.69 2.94
N GLY A 66 -4.64 -5.51 3.09
CA GLY A 66 -5.09 -4.71 1.94
C GLY A 66 -3.94 -4.19 1.10
N SER A 67 -2.85 -3.74 1.74
CA SER A 67 -1.63 -3.30 1.04
C SER A 67 -0.95 -4.44 0.29
N ILE A 68 -0.94 -5.66 0.84
CA ILE A 68 -0.36 -6.84 0.17
C ILE A 68 -1.18 -7.20 -1.08
N ILE A 69 -2.51 -7.27 -0.97
CA ILE A 69 -3.39 -7.58 -2.11
C ILE A 69 -3.24 -6.51 -3.21
N SER A 70 -3.20 -5.24 -2.83
CA SER A 70 -3.00 -4.12 -3.77
C SER A 70 -1.66 -4.23 -4.50
N ALA A 71 -0.57 -4.51 -3.80
CA ALA A 71 0.76 -4.66 -4.39
C ALA A 71 0.82 -5.82 -5.39
N ILE A 72 0.21 -6.97 -5.06
CA ILE A 72 0.16 -8.14 -5.96
C ILE A 72 -0.62 -7.82 -7.23
N ILE A 73 -1.84 -7.27 -7.11
CA ILE A 73 -2.69 -6.95 -8.26
C ILE A 73 -2.00 -5.92 -9.16
N LEU A 74 -1.46 -4.85 -8.57
CA LEU A 74 -0.84 -3.76 -9.31
C LEU A 74 0.52 -4.11 -9.90
N THR A 75 1.17 -5.18 -9.42
CA THR A 75 2.39 -5.70 -10.04
C THR A 75 2.05 -6.67 -11.19
N LEU A 76 1.06 -7.55 -11.01
CA LEU A 76 0.69 -8.54 -12.02
C LEU A 76 -0.04 -7.92 -13.21
N LEU A 77 -0.96 -6.99 -12.97
CA LEU A 77 -1.78 -6.37 -14.02
C LEU A 77 -0.93 -5.70 -15.13
N PRO A 78 0.09 -4.88 -14.84
CA PRO A 78 0.97 -4.33 -15.88
C PRO A 78 1.94 -5.35 -16.47
N GLU A 79 2.33 -6.41 -15.73
CA GLU A 79 3.21 -7.46 -16.25
C GLU A 79 2.51 -8.33 -17.31
N PHE A 80 1.21 -8.64 -17.15
CA PHE A 80 0.41 -9.29 -18.20
C PHE A 80 0.21 -8.41 -19.44
N LEU A 81 0.21 -7.09 -19.26
CA LEU A 81 0.09 -6.09 -20.32
C LEU A 81 1.44 -5.70 -20.94
N ARG A 82 2.55 -6.29 -20.48
CA ARG A 82 3.90 -6.05 -20.98
C ARG A 82 4.10 -6.40 -22.45
N GLY A 83 3.15 -7.12 -23.06
CA GLY A 83 3.15 -7.39 -24.51
C GLY A 83 2.67 -6.24 -25.40
N ALA A 84 2.13 -5.15 -24.83
CA ALA A 84 1.63 -4.00 -25.59
C ALA A 84 2.45 -2.73 -25.28
N ASP A 85 3.62 -2.60 -25.92
CA ASP A 85 4.64 -1.58 -25.63
C ASP A 85 4.13 -0.12 -25.60
N ASN A 86 3.11 0.22 -26.41
CA ASN A 86 2.60 1.60 -26.53
C ASN A 86 1.47 1.96 -25.54
N LEU A 87 0.78 0.98 -24.95
CA LEU A 87 -0.35 1.24 -24.05
C LEU A 87 0.11 1.42 -22.59
N ARG A 88 1.38 1.16 -22.25
CA ARG A 88 1.95 1.23 -20.88
C ARG A 88 1.59 2.51 -20.12
N MET A 89 1.79 3.66 -20.75
CA MET A 89 1.60 4.96 -20.09
C MET A 89 0.11 5.30 -19.90
N LEU A 90 -0.72 4.94 -20.88
CA LEU A 90 -2.18 5.14 -20.81
C LEU A 90 -2.84 4.18 -19.81
N LEU A 91 -2.40 2.92 -19.78
CA LEU A 91 -2.85 1.94 -18.79
C LEU A 91 -2.45 2.31 -17.38
N TYR A 92 -1.23 2.81 -17.16
CA TYR A 92 -0.86 3.34 -15.84
C TYR A 92 -1.79 4.47 -15.40
N ALA A 93 -2.09 5.43 -16.27
CA ALA A 93 -3.01 6.52 -15.94
C ALA A 93 -4.43 6.02 -15.63
N ILE A 94 -4.98 5.11 -16.45
CA ILE A 94 -6.32 4.56 -16.26
C ILE A 94 -6.40 3.71 -14.99
N VAL A 95 -5.41 2.84 -14.73
CA VAL A 95 -5.36 2.01 -13.52
C VAL A 95 -5.26 2.90 -12.28
N LEU A 96 -4.41 3.93 -12.30
CA LEU A 96 -4.33 4.89 -11.20
C LEU A 96 -5.65 5.62 -10.98
N ILE A 97 -6.32 6.10 -12.03
CA ILE A 97 -7.61 6.79 -11.91
C ILE A 97 -8.69 5.87 -11.36
N VAL A 98 -8.83 4.65 -11.91
CA VAL A 98 -9.81 3.66 -11.44
C VAL A 98 -9.54 3.29 -9.98
N MET A 99 -8.29 3.04 -9.61
CA MET A 99 -7.90 2.69 -8.24
C MET A 99 -8.11 3.85 -7.26
N MET A 100 -7.87 5.10 -7.67
CA MET A 100 -8.10 6.29 -6.85
C MET A 100 -9.61 6.54 -6.61
N ILE A 101 -10.46 6.12 -7.54
CA ILE A 101 -11.92 6.09 -7.35
C ILE A 101 -12.31 5.02 -6.32
N PHE A 102 -11.71 3.82 -6.38
CA PHE A 102 -11.97 2.75 -5.39
C PHE A 102 -11.45 3.06 -3.99
N ASN A 103 -10.33 3.79 -3.86
CA ASN A 103 -9.79 4.26 -2.58
C ASN A 103 -10.55 5.49 -2.02
N ASN A 104 -11.54 6.04 -2.74
CA ASN A 104 -12.21 7.25 -2.30
C ASN A 104 -12.96 7.04 -0.98
N SER A 105 -12.65 7.89 0.00
CA SER A 105 -13.19 7.91 1.37
C SER A 105 -14.72 7.91 1.46
N LYS A 106 -15.45 8.19 0.37
CA LYS A 106 -16.92 8.17 0.33
C LYS A 106 -17.54 6.79 0.59
N PHE A 107 -16.94 5.69 0.13
CA PHE A 107 -17.50 4.34 0.36
C PHE A 107 -17.25 3.83 1.78
N LYS A 108 -16.03 4.05 2.30
CA LYS A 108 -15.64 3.66 3.67
C LYS A 108 -16.32 4.52 4.74
N SER A 109 -16.53 5.81 4.46
CA SER A 109 -17.30 6.74 5.31
C SER A 109 -18.78 6.34 5.39
N SER A 110 -19.42 5.99 4.26
CA SER A 110 -20.81 5.50 4.24
C SER A 110 -21.00 4.20 5.02
N LEU A 111 -20.02 3.28 4.95
CA LEU A 111 -20.08 1.99 5.65
C LEU A 111 -19.86 2.10 7.16
N SER A 112 -19.04 3.05 7.60
CA SER A 112 -18.83 3.34 9.03
C SER A 112 -20.09 3.95 9.67
N LEU A 113 -20.78 4.85 8.95
CA LEU A 113 -21.98 5.51 9.43
C LEU A 113 -23.13 4.52 9.67
N ASN A 114 -23.31 3.54 8.78
CA ASN A 114 -24.39 2.55 8.90
C ASN A 114 -24.21 1.60 10.12
N LYS A 115 -22.96 1.30 10.51
CA LYS A 115 -22.71 0.46 11.70
C LYS A 115 -22.96 1.18 13.02
N THR A 116 -22.72 2.49 13.10
CA THR A 116 -22.99 3.30 14.29
C THR A 116 -24.49 3.53 14.47
N PHE A 117 -25.25 3.80 13.39
CA PHE A 117 -26.71 3.93 13.46
C PHE A 117 -27.42 2.62 13.85
N ARG A 118 -26.92 1.45 13.42
CA ARG A 118 -27.50 0.15 13.82
C ARG A 118 -27.26 -0.21 15.28
N LYS A 119 -26.33 0.45 15.97
CA LYS A 119 -26.07 0.22 17.41
C LYS A 119 -26.95 1.10 18.30
N LEU A 120 -27.39 2.26 17.81
CA LEU A 120 -28.29 3.17 18.51
C LEU A 120 -29.77 2.75 18.42
N GLY A 121 -30.18 2.05 17.36
CA GLY A 121 -31.55 1.52 17.22
C GLY A 121 -31.77 0.13 17.83
N LYS A 122 -30.86 -0.34 18.70
CA LYS A 122 -30.95 -1.65 19.38
C LYS A 122 -30.96 -1.54 20.90
N GLU A 123 -31.11 -0.32 21.41
CA GLU A 123 -31.27 0.01 22.84
C GLU A 123 -32.68 0.59 23.12
N GLU A 124 -33.69 0.20 22.32
CA GLU A 124 -35.11 0.39 22.62
C GLU A 124 -35.82 -0.97 22.72
#